data_AF-A0A836QW37-F1
#
_entry.id   AF-A0A836QW37-F1
#
_cell.length_a   1.000
_cell.length_b   1.000
_cell.length_c   1.000
_cell.angle_alpha   90.00
_cell.angle_beta   90.00
_cell.angle_gamma   90.00
#
_symmetry.space_group_name_H-M   'P 1'
#
loop_
_entity.id
_entity.type
_entity.pdbx_description
1 polymer ?
#
loop_
_entity_poly.entity_id
_entity_poly.type
_entity_poly.pdbx_seq_one_letter_code
_entity_poly.pdbx_strand_id
1 'polypeptide(L)'
;MTTIASSVQTEIYNLVNRTKLASIELSRATSVQKDLLLKEISIQIQNDKDQILEANKKDISNANPKEHSSSFLDRLKLDEDRLHSIIKNIKDVLSLKDPVGIRELLHKRPNGLDVYRQTIPLGLIGIIYESRPNVTSDAAVLCLKSGNTTILRGGSECFETNKALVVSIKKALVETDFSADCVNMVPCTDREIMKYILTLDELIDLIIPRGGEGLIRFVSENSRIPVIKHYKGVCHVYVDQHANLEKAHRVSLNSKVQRPGVCNAMETLLVHKKIADSFLPSFIKSLKEKNVIIHGSKEVLKYGNK
;
A
#
# COMPACT_ATOMS: atom_id res chain seq x y z
N MET A 1 1.70 -4.21 32.02
CA MET A 1 0.66 -3.74 31.08
C MET A 1 0.40 -2.30 31.43
N THR A 2 0.99 -1.38 30.68
CA THR A 2 0.82 0.06 30.92
C THR A 2 -0.55 0.44 30.38
N THR A 3 -1.51 0.67 31.27
CA THR A 3 -2.85 1.14 30.89
C THR A 3 -2.68 2.47 30.16
N ILE A 4 -3.06 2.54 28.88
CA ILE A 4 -3.10 3.80 28.13
C ILE A 4 -3.97 4.77 28.92
N ALA A 5 -3.52 6.01 29.11
CA ALA A 5 -4.34 7.03 29.75
C ALA A 5 -5.67 7.19 28.98
N SER A 6 -6.80 7.15 29.69
CA SER A 6 -8.15 7.23 29.11
C SER A 6 -8.37 8.46 28.22
N SER A 7 -7.63 9.54 28.46
CA SER A 7 -7.64 10.76 27.64
C SER A 7 -7.15 10.53 26.21
N VAL A 8 -6.08 9.73 26.02
CA VAL A 8 -5.51 9.45 24.69
C VAL A 8 -6.46 8.57 23.87
N GLN A 9 -7.06 7.56 24.50
CA GLN A 9 -8.09 6.74 23.83
C GLN A 9 -9.28 7.59 23.39
N THR A 10 -9.71 8.52 24.23
CA THR A 10 -10.80 9.46 23.90
C THR A 10 -10.44 10.35 22.71
N GLU A 11 -9.22 10.88 22.66
CA GLU A 11 -8.75 11.70 21.54
C GLU A 11 -8.72 10.90 20.23
N ILE A 12 -8.18 9.68 20.28
CA ILE A 12 -8.14 8.77 19.12
C ILE A 12 -9.54 8.38 18.66
N TYR A 13 -10.45 8.06 19.60
CA TYR A 13 -11.84 7.77 19.27
C TYR A 13 -12.49 8.95 18.56
N ASN A 14 -12.32 10.17 19.09
CA ASN A 14 -12.90 11.37 18.49
C ASN A 14 -12.33 11.64 17.09
N LEU A 15 -11.03 11.44 16.89
CA LEU A 15 -10.39 11.54 15.57
C LEU A 15 -10.99 10.54 14.58
N VAL A 16 -11.09 9.27 14.95
CA VAL A 16 -11.68 8.21 14.12
C VAL A 16 -13.14 8.52 13.82
N ASN A 17 -13.91 8.95 14.83
CA ASN A 17 -15.32 9.28 14.69
C ASN A 17 -15.55 10.45 13.72
N ARG A 18 -14.78 11.54 13.81
CA ARG A 18 -14.88 12.64 12.83
C ARG A 18 -14.52 12.18 11.41
N THR A 19 -13.53 11.30 11.28
CA THR A 19 -13.14 10.70 10.00
C THR A 19 -14.26 9.82 9.42
N LYS A 20 -14.97 9.08 10.27
CA LYS A 20 -16.14 8.28 9.90
C LYS A 20 -17.31 9.17 9.47
N LEU A 21 -17.59 10.26 10.20
CA LEU A 21 -18.65 11.20 9.83
C LEU A 21 -18.38 11.89 8.48
N ALA A 22 -17.13 12.25 8.20
CA ALA A 22 -16.73 12.80 6.90
C ALA A 22 -16.95 11.82 5.72
N SER A 23 -17.00 10.51 5.97
CA SER A 23 -17.28 9.52 4.91
C SER A 23 -18.67 9.69 4.30
N ILE A 24 -19.63 10.23 5.04
CA ILE A 24 -21.00 10.45 4.55
C ILE A 24 -21.00 11.48 3.43
N GLU A 25 -20.29 12.60 3.63
CA GLU A 25 -20.10 13.65 2.63
C GLU A 25 -19.39 13.10 1.39
N LEU A 26 -18.23 12.48 1.59
CA LEU A 26 -17.42 11.96 0.50
C LEU A 26 -18.12 10.86 -0.31
N SER A 27 -18.96 10.04 0.33
CA SER A 27 -19.73 8.99 -0.36
C SER A 27 -20.74 9.52 -1.38
N ARG A 28 -21.15 10.79 -1.24
CA ARG A 28 -22.09 11.48 -2.13
C ARG A 28 -21.38 12.33 -3.18
N ALA A 29 -20.05 12.45 -3.10
CA ALA A 29 -19.27 13.22 -4.03
C ALA A 29 -19.37 12.65 -5.45
N THR A 30 -19.59 13.54 -6.42
CA THR A 30 -19.54 13.17 -7.84
C THR A 30 -18.10 12.87 -8.27
N SER A 31 -17.95 12.13 -9.37
CA SER A 31 -16.64 11.88 -9.97
C SER A 31 -15.88 13.17 -10.27
N VAL A 32 -16.58 14.20 -10.75
CA VAL A 32 -16.00 15.52 -11.05
C VAL A 32 -15.42 16.19 -9.80
N GLN A 33 -16.14 16.15 -8.67
CA GLN A 33 -15.65 16.73 -7.41
C GLN A 33 -14.44 15.96 -6.88
N LYS A 34 -14.47 14.62 -6.93
CA LYS A 34 -13.33 13.79 -6.51
C LYS A 34 -12.11 14.01 -7.41
N ASP A 35 -12.31 14.18 -8.71
CA ASP A 35 -11.24 14.45 -9.66
C ASP A 35 -10.65 15.85 -9.47
N LEU A 36 -11.48 16.85 -9.17
CA LEU A 36 -11.03 18.18 -8.80
C LEU A 36 -10.18 18.13 -7.52
N LEU A 37 -10.65 17.43 -6.48
CA LEU A 37 -9.91 17.21 -5.24
C LEU A 37 -8.54 16.58 -5.48
N LEU A 38 -8.47 15.50 -6.28
CA LEU A 38 -7.20 14.84 -6.58
C LEU A 38 -6.24 15.74 -7.36
N LYS A 39 -6.76 16.53 -8.30
CA LYS A 39 -5.97 17.54 -9.00
C LYS A 39 -5.42 18.57 -8.03
N GLU A 40 -6.24 19.07 -7.11
CA GLU A 40 -5.82 20.05 -6.12
C GLU A 40 -4.79 19.49 -5.14
N ILE A 41 -4.94 18.24 -4.70
CA ILE A 41 -3.91 17.55 -3.89
C ILE A 41 -2.55 17.55 -4.61
N SER A 42 -2.54 17.29 -5.93
CA SER A 42 -1.30 17.29 -6.72
C SER A 42 -0.64 18.68 -6.78
N ILE A 43 -1.45 19.74 -6.88
CA ILE A 43 -0.98 21.14 -6.89
C ILE A 43 -0.47 21.53 -5.51
N GLN A 44 -1.22 21.20 -4.46
CA GLN A 44 -0.89 21.57 -3.09
C GLN A 44 0.38 20.87 -2.59
N ILE A 45 0.59 19.60 -2.95
CA ILE A 45 1.85 18.87 -2.64
C ILE A 45 3.04 19.52 -3.37
N GLN A 46 2.86 19.98 -4.60
CA GLN A 46 3.90 20.71 -5.32
C GLN A 46 4.21 22.07 -4.66
N ASN A 47 3.18 22.79 -4.23
CA ASN A 47 3.32 24.08 -3.54
C ASN A 47 3.99 23.92 -2.17
N ASP A 48 3.70 22.84 -1.46
CA ASP A 48 4.29 22.53 -0.15
C ASP A 48 5.60 21.70 -0.24
N LYS A 49 6.22 21.63 -1.44
CA LYS A 49 7.43 20.81 -1.69
C LYS A 49 8.50 21.03 -0.64
N ASP A 50 8.87 22.29 -0.41
CA ASP A 50 10.00 22.63 0.44
C ASP A 50 9.74 22.22 1.89
N GLN A 51 8.50 22.41 2.39
CA GLN A 51 8.12 21.97 3.74
C GLN A 51 8.15 20.45 3.86
N ILE A 52 7.69 19.71 2.85
CA ILE A 52 7.68 18.24 2.84
C ILE A 52 9.11 17.68 2.82
N LEU A 53 9.99 18.23 1.97
CA LEU A 53 11.38 17.78 1.89
C LEU A 53 12.15 18.13 3.17
N GLU A 54 11.89 19.28 3.78
CA GLU A 54 12.52 19.66 5.05
C GLU A 54 12.05 18.77 6.21
N ALA A 55 10.77 18.38 6.23
CA ALA A 55 10.27 17.38 7.16
C ALA A 55 10.96 16.02 6.98
N ASN A 56 11.21 15.61 5.73
CA ASN A 56 11.95 14.37 5.47
C ASN A 56 13.42 14.44 5.89
N LYS A 57 14.08 15.59 5.74
CA LYS A 57 15.45 15.76 6.25
C LYS A 57 15.51 15.57 7.77
N LYS A 58 14.51 16.07 8.50
CA LYS A 58 14.42 15.85 9.96
C LYS A 58 14.27 14.36 10.29
N ASP A 59 13.34 13.68 9.62
CA ASP A 59 13.14 12.23 9.80
C ASP A 59 14.43 11.44 9.49
N ILE A 60 15.12 11.75 8.39
CA ILE A 60 16.40 11.13 8.02
C ILE A 60 17.50 11.41 9.04
N SER A 61 17.58 12.64 9.58
CA SER A 61 18.57 12.98 10.61
C SER A 61 18.31 12.28 11.94
N ASN A 62 17.04 12.00 12.24
CA ASN A 62 16.63 11.28 13.45
C ASN A 62 16.80 9.75 13.30
N ALA A 63 16.90 9.24 12.07
CA ALA A 63 17.10 7.83 11.80
C ALA A 63 18.57 7.43 12.06
N ASN A 64 18.82 6.69 13.15
CA ASN A 64 20.17 6.24 13.49
C ASN A 64 20.70 5.23 12.45
N PRO A 65 21.81 5.51 11.73
CA PRO A 65 22.38 4.61 10.75
C PRO A 65 22.89 3.28 11.34
N LYS A 66 23.12 3.22 12.65
CA LYS A 66 23.52 1.99 13.35
C LYS A 66 22.33 1.07 13.65
N GLU A 67 21.11 1.61 13.67
CA GLU A 67 19.88 0.87 13.96
C GLU A 67 19.13 0.47 12.69
N HIS A 68 19.41 1.14 11.57
CA HIS A 68 18.69 0.95 10.32
C HIS A 68 19.61 0.61 9.15
N SER A 69 19.24 -0.43 8.39
CA SER A 69 19.96 -0.81 7.17
C SER A 69 19.90 0.29 6.11
N SER A 70 20.88 0.30 5.19
CA SER A 70 20.87 1.19 4.01
C SER A 70 19.57 1.09 3.20
N SER A 71 19.02 -0.13 3.06
CA SER A 71 17.74 -0.36 2.38
C SER A 71 16.55 0.27 3.10
N PHE A 72 16.61 0.41 4.43
CA PHE A 72 15.58 1.08 5.20
C PHE A 72 15.66 2.60 5.00
N LEU A 73 16.86 3.16 5.13
CA LEU A 73 17.10 4.60 4.93
C LEU A 73 16.73 5.03 3.50
N ASP A 74 17.03 4.20 2.50
CA ASP A 74 16.58 4.45 1.13
C ASP A 74 15.05 4.52 1.04
N ARG A 75 14.31 3.62 1.70
CA ARG A 75 12.83 3.66 1.69
C ARG A 75 12.24 4.85 2.44
N LEU A 76 12.95 5.35 3.46
CA LEU A 76 12.56 6.53 4.22
C LEU A 76 12.79 7.83 3.46
N LYS A 77 13.85 7.87 2.63
CA LYS A 77 14.24 9.06 1.88
C LYS A 77 13.15 9.52 0.90
N LEU A 78 12.86 10.81 0.92
CA LEU A 78 12.03 11.53 -0.02
C LEU A 78 12.84 12.69 -0.60
N ASP A 79 13.26 12.56 -1.85
CA ASP A 79 13.89 13.62 -2.64
C ASP A 79 12.91 14.16 -3.68
N GLU A 80 13.35 15.14 -4.47
CA GLU A 80 12.52 15.77 -5.49
C GLU A 80 11.99 14.77 -6.52
N ASP A 81 12.81 13.82 -6.97
CA ASP A 81 12.40 12.79 -7.94
C ASP A 81 11.29 11.90 -7.38
N ARG A 82 11.40 11.50 -6.10
CA ARG A 82 10.36 10.73 -5.43
C ARG A 82 9.10 11.55 -5.17
N LEU A 83 9.22 12.85 -4.87
CA LEU A 83 8.05 13.73 -4.76
C LEU A 83 7.35 13.91 -6.11
N HIS A 84 8.09 14.11 -7.20
CA HIS A 84 7.54 14.11 -8.55
C HIS A 84 6.86 12.79 -8.89
N SER A 85 7.42 11.66 -8.43
CA SER A 85 6.79 10.35 -8.59
C SER A 85 5.47 10.24 -7.83
N ILE A 86 5.37 10.79 -6.61
CA ILE A 86 4.10 10.90 -5.87
C ILE A 86 3.07 11.70 -6.69
N ILE A 87 3.46 12.88 -7.18
CA ILE A 87 2.56 13.74 -7.98
C ILE A 87 2.12 13.02 -9.26
N LYS A 88 3.03 12.28 -9.91
CA LYS A 88 2.69 11.45 -11.06
C LYS A 88 1.68 10.36 -10.69
N ASN A 89 1.90 9.63 -9.60
CA ASN A 89 0.97 8.59 -9.15
C ASN A 89 -0.43 9.17 -8.89
N ILE A 90 -0.53 10.38 -8.32
CA ILE A 90 -1.82 11.06 -8.13
C ILE A 90 -2.52 11.30 -9.47
N LYS A 91 -1.78 11.73 -10.49
CA LYS A 91 -2.33 11.91 -11.86
C LYS A 91 -2.73 10.58 -12.49
N ASP A 92 -1.98 9.51 -12.22
CA ASP A 92 -2.34 8.17 -12.69
C ASP A 92 -3.66 7.72 -12.03
N VAL A 93 -3.85 7.94 -10.73
CA VAL A 93 -5.12 7.65 -10.02
C VAL A 93 -6.27 8.53 -10.52
N LEU A 94 -6.00 9.81 -10.78
CA LEU A 94 -6.98 10.73 -11.37
C LEU A 94 -7.51 10.19 -12.72
N SER A 95 -6.64 9.60 -13.54
CA SER A 95 -7.01 9.02 -14.85
C SER A 95 -7.87 7.76 -14.76
N LEU A 96 -7.97 7.13 -13.59
CA LEU A 96 -8.78 5.94 -13.40
C LEU A 96 -10.28 6.29 -13.46
N LYS A 97 -11.07 5.34 -13.95
CA LYS A 97 -12.54 5.44 -13.87
C LYS A 97 -12.97 5.45 -12.40
N ASP A 98 -13.96 6.27 -12.10
CA ASP A 98 -14.59 6.26 -10.78
C ASP A 98 -15.32 4.92 -10.55
N PRO A 99 -14.97 4.16 -9.50
CA PRO A 99 -15.64 2.89 -9.23
C PRO A 99 -16.99 3.05 -8.51
N VAL A 100 -17.36 4.25 -8.05
CA VAL A 100 -18.53 4.49 -7.20
C VAL A 100 -19.78 4.77 -8.02
N GLY A 101 -20.92 4.22 -7.60
CA GLY A 101 -22.23 4.50 -8.22
C GLY A 101 -22.48 3.74 -9.53
N ILE A 102 -21.63 2.79 -9.89
CA ILE A 102 -21.84 1.92 -11.05
C ILE A 102 -23.05 1.03 -10.76
N ARG A 103 -24.11 1.23 -11.55
CA ARG A 103 -25.38 0.54 -11.39
C ARG A 103 -25.63 -0.44 -12.54
N GLU A 104 -25.98 -1.66 -12.20
CA GLU A 104 -26.24 -2.75 -13.13
C GLU A 104 -27.65 -3.30 -12.89
N LEU A 105 -28.50 -3.30 -13.92
CA LEU A 105 -29.80 -3.99 -13.86
C LEU A 105 -29.54 -5.49 -13.92
N LEU A 106 -29.95 -6.22 -12.88
CA LEU A 106 -29.80 -7.67 -12.83
C LEU A 106 -30.96 -8.36 -13.54
N HIS A 107 -32.19 -8.04 -13.15
CA HIS A 107 -33.40 -8.56 -13.79
C HIS A 107 -34.64 -7.77 -13.36
N LYS A 108 -35.71 -7.88 -14.16
CA LYS A 108 -37.05 -7.44 -13.81
C LYS A 108 -37.85 -8.62 -13.24
N ARG A 109 -38.49 -8.41 -12.10
CA ARG A 109 -39.31 -9.43 -11.42
C ARG A 109 -40.68 -9.56 -12.12
N PRO A 110 -41.36 -10.73 -12.01
CA PRO A 110 -42.70 -10.92 -12.56
C PRO A 110 -43.76 -9.93 -12.05
N ASN A 111 -43.54 -9.34 -10.87
CA ASN A 111 -44.40 -8.31 -10.28
C ASN A 111 -44.05 -6.87 -10.74
N GLY A 112 -43.14 -6.72 -11.71
CA GLY A 112 -42.78 -5.42 -12.29
C GLY A 112 -41.63 -4.67 -11.59
N LEU A 113 -41.07 -5.20 -10.49
CA LEU A 113 -39.94 -4.57 -9.80
C LEU A 113 -38.63 -4.75 -10.58
N ASP A 114 -37.85 -3.67 -10.71
CA ASP A 114 -36.50 -3.73 -11.26
C ASP A 114 -35.47 -3.95 -10.14
N VAL A 115 -34.61 -4.96 -10.29
CA VAL A 115 -33.55 -5.29 -9.32
C VAL A 115 -32.21 -4.82 -9.86
N TYR A 116 -31.53 -3.99 -9.08
CA TYR A 116 -30.20 -3.45 -9.43
C TYR A 116 -29.14 -3.86 -8.43
N ARG A 117 -27.91 -4.00 -8.92
CA ARG A 117 -26.69 -4.00 -8.10
C ARG A 117 -26.00 -2.65 -8.29
N GLN A 118 -25.50 -2.05 -7.21
CA GLN A 118 -24.77 -0.79 -7.27
C GLN A 118 -23.49 -0.87 -6.44
N THR A 119 -22.40 -0.33 -6.98
CA THR A 119 -21.16 -0.14 -6.22
C THR A 119 -21.26 1.08 -5.31
N ILE A 120 -20.85 0.91 -4.05
CA ILE A 120 -20.78 1.99 -3.05
C ILE A 120 -19.41 1.96 -2.38
N PRO A 121 -18.95 3.09 -1.79
CA PRO A 121 -17.75 3.08 -0.96
C PRO A 121 -17.94 2.16 0.25
N LEU A 122 -16.83 1.69 0.82
CA LEU A 122 -16.81 0.92 2.06
C LEU A 122 -17.07 1.81 3.28
N GLY A 123 -16.54 3.04 3.27
CA GLY A 123 -16.65 3.99 4.38
C GLY A 123 -15.29 4.51 4.80
N LEU A 124 -14.88 4.22 6.04
CA LEU A 124 -13.60 4.59 6.63
C LEU A 124 -12.60 3.42 6.53
N ILE A 125 -11.48 3.66 5.84
CA ILE A 125 -10.39 2.69 5.70
C ILE A 125 -9.20 3.11 6.57
N GLY A 126 -8.78 2.25 7.50
CA GLY A 126 -7.55 2.43 8.26
C GLY A 126 -6.34 1.82 7.53
N ILE A 127 -5.29 2.60 7.33
CA ILE A 127 -4.11 2.17 6.59
C ILE A 127 -2.90 2.25 7.51
N ILE A 128 -2.33 1.08 7.78
CA ILE A 128 -1.23 0.91 8.72
C ILE A 128 0.01 0.51 7.92
N TYR A 129 1.03 1.34 7.91
CA TYR A 129 2.18 1.14 7.02
C TYR A 129 3.52 1.43 7.72
N GLU A 130 4.58 0.91 7.12
CA GLU A 130 5.96 1.12 7.56
C GLU A 130 6.50 2.50 7.13
N SER A 131 7.79 2.73 7.38
CA SER A 131 8.50 3.99 7.17
C SER A 131 8.76 4.27 5.68
N ARG A 132 7.67 4.51 4.94
CA ARG A 132 7.62 4.78 3.50
C ARG A 132 6.70 5.99 3.25
N PRO A 133 7.24 7.21 3.18
CA PRO A 133 6.42 8.42 3.11
C PRO A 133 5.47 8.48 1.90
N ASN A 134 5.83 7.87 0.77
CA ASN A 134 4.99 7.85 -0.42
C ASN A 134 3.64 7.15 -0.20
N VAL A 135 3.60 6.16 0.70
CA VAL A 135 2.39 5.40 1.00
C VAL A 135 1.30 6.31 1.57
N THR A 136 1.65 7.35 2.31
CA THR A 136 0.71 8.35 2.85
C THR A 136 -0.15 8.96 1.76
N SER A 137 0.47 9.42 0.67
CA SER A 137 -0.21 10.06 -0.45
C SER A 137 -0.94 9.04 -1.32
N ASP A 138 -0.25 7.96 -1.73
CA ASP A 138 -0.82 6.91 -2.57
C ASP A 138 -2.11 6.34 -1.96
N ALA A 139 -2.07 6.07 -0.65
CA ALA A 139 -3.17 5.47 0.07
C ALA A 139 -4.34 6.42 0.28
N ALA A 140 -4.07 7.69 0.63
CA ALA A 140 -5.10 8.71 0.75
C ALA A 140 -5.84 8.94 -0.58
N VAL A 141 -5.10 9.11 -1.67
CA VAL A 141 -5.67 9.44 -2.98
C VAL A 141 -6.51 8.29 -3.56
N LEU A 142 -6.08 7.03 -3.37
CA LEU A 142 -6.91 5.88 -3.73
C LEU A 142 -8.20 5.79 -2.91
N CYS A 143 -8.15 6.08 -1.59
CA CYS A 143 -9.34 6.13 -0.75
C CYS A 143 -10.30 7.22 -1.23
N LEU A 144 -9.80 8.44 -1.43
CA LEU A 144 -10.60 9.57 -1.89
C LEU A 144 -11.25 9.30 -3.25
N LYS A 145 -10.51 8.78 -4.23
CA LYS A 145 -11.06 8.42 -5.56
C LYS A 145 -12.19 7.40 -5.46
N SER A 146 -12.04 6.42 -4.57
CA SER A 146 -13.04 5.38 -4.33
C SER A 146 -14.16 5.79 -3.35
N GLY A 147 -14.22 7.07 -2.95
CA GLY A 147 -15.26 7.62 -2.09
C GLY A 147 -15.12 7.23 -0.61
N ASN A 148 -13.94 6.78 -0.19
CA ASN A 148 -13.64 6.34 1.16
C ASN A 148 -12.79 7.40 1.90
N THR A 149 -13.08 7.62 3.18
CA THR A 149 -12.17 8.39 4.04
C THR A 149 -11.10 7.47 4.58
N THR A 150 -10.00 8.05 5.09
CA THR A 150 -8.91 7.24 5.64
C THR A 150 -8.33 7.77 6.93
N ILE A 151 -7.97 6.84 7.80
CA ILE A 151 -7.07 7.09 8.92
C ILE A 151 -5.73 6.40 8.68
N LEU A 152 -4.67 7.19 8.71
CA LEU A 152 -3.31 6.80 8.34
C LEU A 152 -2.47 6.60 9.60
N ARG A 153 -1.78 5.46 9.70
CA ARG A 153 -0.79 5.20 10.73
C ARG A 153 0.49 4.69 10.06
N GLY A 154 1.44 5.60 9.86
CA GLY A 154 2.77 5.27 9.34
C GLY A 154 3.76 4.80 10.39
N GLY A 155 4.98 4.47 9.96
CA GLY A 155 6.11 4.19 10.85
C GLY A 155 6.56 5.42 11.63
N SER A 156 7.14 5.21 12.82
CA SER A 156 7.67 6.27 13.69
C SER A 156 8.74 7.12 13.02
N GLU A 157 9.52 6.50 12.14
CA GLU A 157 10.72 7.10 11.54
C GLU A 157 10.37 8.07 10.41
N CYS A 158 9.13 8.10 9.94
CA CYS A 158 8.63 9.01 8.90
C CYS A 158 7.51 9.94 9.39
N PHE A 159 7.44 10.17 10.71
CA PHE A 159 6.31 10.86 11.31
C PHE A 159 6.17 12.31 10.82
N GLU A 160 7.28 13.06 10.74
CA GLU A 160 7.24 14.46 10.31
C GLU A 160 6.89 14.56 8.82
N THR A 161 7.45 13.69 7.98
CA THR A 161 7.15 13.65 6.54
C THR A 161 5.67 13.33 6.30
N ASN A 162 5.13 12.32 6.99
CA ASN A 162 3.73 11.94 6.85
C ASN A 162 2.79 13.06 7.30
N LYS A 163 3.13 13.74 8.40
CA LYS A 163 2.39 14.88 8.90
C LYS A 163 2.37 16.02 7.87
N ALA A 164 3.53 16.35 7.27
CA ALA A 164 3.61 17.37 6.23
C ALA A 164 2.75 17.04 5.00
N LEU A 165 2.78 15.78 4.54
CA LEU A 165 1.94 15.30 3.44
C LEU A 165 0.45 15.39 3.77
N VAL A 166 0.04 14.95 4.97
CA VAL A 166 -1.37 15.02 5.40
C VAL A 166 -1.84 16.45 5.55
N VAL A 167 -1.01 17.36 6.06
CA VAL A 167 -1.34 18.80 6.11
C VAL A 167 -1.58 19.35 4.71
N SER A 168 -0.73 19.00 3.75
CA SER A 168 -0.89 19.41 2.35
C SER A 168 -2.20 18.87 1.73
N ILE A 169 -2.51 17.59 1.95
CA ILE A 169 -3.78 16.97 1.51
C ILE A 169 -4.99 17.65 2.15
N LYS A 170 -4.92 18.00 3.44
CA LYS A 170 -6.00 18.69 4.15
C LYS A 170 -6.28 20.09 3.61
N LYS A 171 -5.24 20.84 3.21
CA LYS A 171 -5.44 22.13 2.54
C LYS A 171 -6.24 21.97 1.24
N ALA A 172 -5.88 20.97 0.41
CA ALA A 172 -6.62 20.69 -0.82
C ALA A 172 -8.06 20.21 -0.59
N LEU A 173 -8.32 19.45 0.49
CA LEU A 173 -9.68 19.09 0.91
C LEU A 173 -10.52 20.34 1.18
N VAL A 174 -10.00 21.27 1.98
CA VAL A 174 -10.70 22.52 2.31
C VAL A 174 -10.91 23.39 1.07
N GLU A 175 -9.89 23.52 0.21
CA GLU A 175 -9.98 24.30 -1.04
C GLU A 175 -11.02 23.75 -2.03
N THR A 176 -11.39 22.49 -1.90
CA THR A 176 -12.39 21.82 -2.75
C THR A 176 -13.70 21.51 -2.02
N ASP A 177 -13.96 22.26 -0.94
CA ASP A 177 -15.19 22.20 -0.14
C ASP A 177 -15.48 20.83 0.50
N PHE A 178 -14.44 20.04 0.77
CA PHE A 178 -14.54 18.79 1.53
C PHE A 178 -14.05 18.98 2.96
N SER A 179 -14.62 18.21 3.89
CA SER A 179 -14.09 18.15 5.25
C SER A 179 -12.62 17.74 5.28
N ALA A 180 -11.79 18.50 6.01
CA ALA A 180 -10.40 18.15 6.30
C ALA A 180 -10.27 16.82 7.07
N ASP A 181 -11.35 16.33 7.70
CA ASP A 181 -11.38 15.04 8.37
C ASP A 181 -11.54 13.85 7.39
N CYS A 182 -11.65 14.07 6.07
CA CYS A 182 -11.65 12.96 5.11
C CYS A 182 -10.33 12.16 5.11
N VAL A 183 -9.22 12.80 5.52
CA VAL A 183 -7.91 12.17 5.66
C VAL A 183 -7.32 12.58 7.00
N ASN A 184 -7.17 11.64 7.91
CA ASN A 184 -6.55 11.86 9.21
C ASN A 184 -5.33 10.98 9.41
N MET A 185 -4.39 11.43 10.25
CA MET A 185 -3.25 10.65 10.69
C MET A 185 -3.32 10.47 12.20
N VAL A 186 -2.98 9.27 12.67
CA VAL A 186 -2.85 9.00 14.11
C VAL A 186 -1.72 9.87 14.68
N PRO A 187 -1.97 10.73 15.67
CA PRO A 187 -1.02 11.75 16.13
C PRO A 187 0.07 11.20 17.06
N CYS A 188 0.23 9.88 17.15
CA CYS A 188 1.23 9.24 18.00
C CYS A 188 1.75 7.95 17.37
N THR A 189 2.89 7.48 17.86
CA THR A 189 3.60 6.30 17.33
C THR A 189 3.44 5.05 18.21
N ASP A 190 2.75 5.17 19.36
CA ASP A 190 2.57 4.10 20.33
C ASP A 190 1.86 2.87 19.73
N ARG A 191 2.42 1.69 19.98
CA ARG A 191 1.89 0.40 19.52
C ARG A 191 0.62 0.00 20.27
N GLU A 192 0.44 0.43 21.51
CA GLU A 192 -0.78 0.12 22.27
C GLU A 192 -1.99 0.88 21.71
N ILE A 193 -1.78 2.10 21.20
CA ILE A 193 -2.82 2.84 20.48
C ILE A 193 -3.22 2.13 19.19
N MET A 194 -2.26 1.52 18.48
CA MET A 194 -2.59 0.72 17.31
C MET A 194 -3.50 -0.47 17.68
N LYS A 195 -3.26 -1.17 18.80
CA LYS A 195 -4.18 -2.23 19.26
C LYS A 195 -5.58 -1.69 19.53
N TYR A 196 -5.69 -0.54 20.17
CA TYR A 196 -6.97 0.10 20.43
C TYR A 196 -7.72 0.44 19.14
N ILE A 197 -7.05 1.06 18.16
CA ILE A 197 -7.64 1.38 16.84
C ILE A 197 -8.16 0.12 16.14
N LEU A 198 -7.42 -0.99 16.25
CA LEU A 198 -7.79 -2.27 15.64
C LEU A 198 -9.05 -2.92 16.26
N THR A 199 -9.57 -2.35 17.37
CA THR A 199 -10.82 -2.76 18.02
C THR A 199 -12.01 -1.81 17.76
N LEU A 200 -11.85 -0.79 16.92
CA LEU A 200 -12.91 0.17 16.60
C LEU A 200 -13.74 -0.28 15.38
N ASP A 201 -14.24 -1.52 15.40
CA ASP A 201 -15.00 -2.14 14.31
C ASP A 201 -16.39 -1.53 14.06
N GLU A 202 -16.89 -0.71 14.98
CA GLU A 202 -18.09 0.10 14.76
C GLU A 202 -17.83 1.37 13.93
N LEU A 203 -16.56 1.81 13.84
CA LEU A 203 -16.20 3.05 13.16
C LEU A 203 -15.36 2.83 11.90
N ILE A 204 -14.45 1.86 11.91
CA ILE A 204 -13.55 1.58 10.79
C ILE A 204 -14.04 0.34 10.06
N ASP A 205 -14.32 0.49 8.76
CA ASP A 205 -14.93 -0.57 7.95
C ASP A 205 -13.90 -1.56 7.38
N LEU A 206 -12.64 -1.12 7.25
CA LEU A 206 -11.56 -1.94 6.69
C LEU A 206 -10.17 -1.50 7.18
N ILE A 207 -9.29 -2.47 7.43
CA ILE A 207 -7.86 -2.24 7.66
C ILE A 207 -6.99 -2.78 6.53
N ILE A 208 -6.00 -1.99 6.10
CA ILE A 208 -5.01 -2.39 5.10
C ILE A 208 -3.59 -2.22 5.68
N PRO A 209 -2.92 -3.30 6.11
CA PRO A 209 -1.51 -3.25 6.49
C PRO A 209 -0.59 -3.26 5.26
N ARG A 210 0.38 -2.35 5.23
CA ARG A 210 1.40 -2.24 4.17
C ARG A 210 2.80 -2.23 4.78
N GLY A 211 3.40 -3.40 4.90
CA GLY A 211 4.72 -3.55 5.49
C GLY A 211 5.27 -4.96 5.33
N GLY A 212 6.28 -5.26 6.14
CA GLY A 212 6.81 -6.61 6.29
C GLY A 212 5.82 -7.55 6.98
N GLU A 213 6.17 -8.83 6.95
CA GLU A 213 5.36 -9.92 7.51
C GLU A 213 4.97 -9.69 8.97
N GLY A 214 5.88 -9.18 9.79
CA GLY A 214 5.62 -8.91 11.21
C GLY A 214 4.48 -7.92 11.44
N LEU A 215 4.41 -6.83 10.66
CA LEU A 215 3.33 -5.86 10.75
C LEU A 215 2.00 -6.47 10.31
N ILE A 216 2.02 -7.17 9.18
CA ILE A 216 0.81 -7.79 8.61
C ILE A 216 0.25 -8.83 9.59
N ARG A 217 1.12 -9.65 10.18
CA ARG A 217 0.76 -10.66 11.18
C ARG A 217 0.20 -10.00 12.44
N PHE A 218 0.87 -8.98 12.97
CA PHE A 218 0.40 -8.23 14.13
C PHE A 218 -1.02 -7.68 13.91
N VAL A 219 -1.26 -6.99 12.79
CA VAL A 219 -2.58 -6.42 12.48
C VAL A 219 -3.62 -7.53 12.34
N SER A 220 -3.26 -8.62 11.66
CA SER A 220 -4.14 -9.77 11.46
C SER A 220 -4.59 -10.46 12.75
N GLU A 221 -3.68 -10.58 13.71
CA GLU A 221 -3.93 -11.31 14.96
C GLU A 221 -4.68 -10.46 15.99
N ASN A 222 -4.63 -9.13 15.87
CA ASN A 222 -5.20 -8.20 16.86
C ASN A 222 -6.45 -7.46 16.37
N SER A 223 -6.80 -7.53 15.08
CA SER A 223 -7.92 -6.75 14.53
C SER A 223 -9.27 -7.45 14.64
N ARG A 224 -10.28 -6.69 15.09
CA ARG A 224 -11.70 -7.02 14.97
C ARG A 224 -12.30 -6.55 13.63
N ILE A 225 -11.62 -5.63 12.97
CA ILE A 225 -12.01 -5.05 11.69
C ILE A 225 -11.58 -5.97 10.55
N PRO A 226 -12.34 -6.11 9.44
CA PRO A 226 -11.89 -6.84 8.26
C PRO A 226 -10.53 -6.34 7.75
N VAL A 227 -9.66 -7.26 7.35
CA VAL A 227 -8.29 -6.94 6.91
C VAL A 227 -8.04 -7.40 5.48
N ILE A 228 -7.68 -6.48 4.58
CA ILE A 228 -7.13 -6.82 3.25
C ILE A 228 -5.60 -6.90 3.34
N LYS A 229 -5.06 -8.10 3.13
CA LYS A 229 -3.63 -8.38 3.29
C LYS A 229 -3.15 -9.44 2.29
N HIS A 230 -1.86 -9.45 2.06
CA HIS A 230 -1.14 -10.57 1.47
C HIS A 230 -0.07 -11.02 2.45
N TYR A 231 0.09 -12.32 2.65
CA TYR A 231 1.17 -12.86 3.49
C TYR A 231 2.48 -12.90 2.69
N LYS A 232 3.28 -13.96 2.89
CA LYS A 232 4.50 -14.20 2.13
C LYS A 232 4.15 -14.47 0.66
N GLY A 233 4.82 -13.77 -0.23
CA GLY A 233 4.81 -14.10 -1.65
C GLY A 233 5.86 -15.17 -1.92
N VAL A 234 5.42 -16.42 -2.05
CA VAL A 234 6.27 -17.54 -2.48
C VAL A 234 5.87 -17.91 -3.90
N CYS A 235 6.33 -17.11 -4.86
CA CYS A 235 5.94 -17.27 -6.25
C CYS A 235 6.73 -18.39 -6.92
N HIS A 236 6.03 -19.21 -7.69
CA HIS A 236 6.59 -20.34 -8.43
C HIS A 236 6.51 -20.05 -9.93
N VAL A 237 7.57 -20.40 -10.66
CA VAL A 237 7.53 -20.52 -12.12
C VAL A 237 7.71 -21.98 -12.49
N TYR A 238 6.80 -22.52 -13.30
CA TYR A 238 6.91 -23.88 -13.84
C TYR A 238 7.22 -23.80 -15.34
N VAL A 239 8.32 -24.44 -15.75
CA VAL A 239 8.74 -24.58 -17.15
C VAL A 239 8.33 -25.96 -17.64
N ASP A 240 7.26 -25.99 -18.43
CA ASP A 240 6.69 -27.21 -18.99
C ASP A 240 7.53 -27.81 -20.13
N GLN A 241 7.36 -29.11 -20.41
CA GLN A 241 8.04 -29.80 -21.50
C GLN A 241 7.80 -29.18 -22.89
N HIS A 242 6.69 -28.48 -23.09
CA HIS A 242 6.35 -27.81 -24.35
C HIS A 242 6.67 -26.31 -24.35
N ALA A 243 7.33 -25.81 -23.30
CA ALA A 243 7.67 -24.40 -23.22
C ALA A 243 8.72 -24.02 -24.27
N ASN A 244 8.56 -22.83 -24.86
CA ASN A 244 9.65 -22.21 -25.60
C ASN A 244 10.77 -21.83 -24.63
N LEU A 245 11.92 -22.49 -24.74
CA LEU A 245 13.00 -22.40 -23.75
C LEU A 245 13.59 -20.98 -23.64
N GLU A 246 13.68 -20.24 -24.74
CA GLU A 246 14.19 -18.87 -24.74
C GLU A 246 13.25 -17.92 -23.98
N LYS A 247 11.94 -18.01 -24.27
CA LYS A 247 10.91 -17.24 -23.56
C LYS A 247 10.88 -17.61 -22.07
N ALA A 248 10.93 -18.91 -21.76
CA ALA A 248 10.97 -19.40 -20.38
C ALA A 248 12.18 -18.82 -19.64
N HIS A 249 13.36 -18.85 -20.25
CA HIS A 249 14.58 -18.30 -19.67
C HIS A 249 14.43 -16.80 -19.35
N ARG A 250 13.92 -16.02 -20.32
CA ARG A 250 13.71 -14.57 -20.15
C ARG A 250 12.71 -14.26 -19.05
N VAL A 251 11.56 -14.94 -19.03
CA VAL A 251 10.50 -14.73 -18.04
C VAL A 251 10.98 -15.14 -16.65
N SER A 252 11.54 -16.34 -16.49
CA SER A 252 12.04 -16.82 -15.21
C SER A 252 13.16 -15.92 -14.67
N LEU A 253 14.09 -15.48 -15.51
CA LEU A 253 15.18 -14.62 -15.06
C LEU A 253 14.65 -13.26 -14.61
N ASN A 254 13.84 -12.60 -15.45
CA ASN A 254 13.24 -11.30 -15.13
C ASN A 254 12.44 -11.37 -13.83
N SER A 255 11.62 -12.42 -13.66
CA SER A 255 10.81 -12.62 -12.46
C SER A 255 11.61 -12.75 -11.16
N LYS A 256 12.89 -13.16 -11.21
CA LYS A 256 13.75 -13.17 -10.02
C LYS A 256 14.53 -11.86 -9.85
N VAL A 257 15.16 -11.38 -10.92
CA VAL A 257 16.26 -10.40 -10.80
C VAL A 257 15.82 -8.95 -11.00
N GLN A 258 14.62 -8.67 -11.50
CA GLN A 258 14.16 -7.30 -11.72
C GLN A 258 14.06 -6.52 -10.40
N ARG A 259 13.41 -7.10 -9.39
CA ARG A 259 13.26 -6.50 -8.06
C ARG A 259 13.12 -7.60 -7.00
N PRO A 260 14.21 -8.23 -6.54
CA PRO A 260 14.15 -9.37 -5.62
C PRO A 260 13.46 -9.09 -4.28
N GLY A 261 13.37 -7.82 -3.86
CA GLY A 261 12.79 -7.41 -2.58
C GLY A 261 11.26 -7.24 -2.57
N VAL A 262 10.54 -7.57 -3.65
CA VAL A 262 9.06 -7.51 -3.68
C VAL A 262 8.45 -8.90 -3.60
N CYS A 263 7.21 -8.97 -3.09
CA CYS A 263 6.53 -10.25 -2.84
C CYS A 263 6.16 -11.03 -4.11
N ASN A 264 6.16 -10.42 -5.29
CA ASN A 264 5.83 -11.12 -6.54
C ASN A 264 7.07 -11.68 -7.28
N ALA A 265 8.26 -11.55 -6.71
CA ALA A 265 9.47 -12.13 -7.27
C ALA A 265 9.41 -13.66 -7.21
N MET A 266 9.94 -14.34 -8.23
CA MET A 266 10.06 -15.80 -8.23
C MET A 266 10.94 -16.26 -7.07
N GLU A 267 10.45 -17.17 -6.24
CA GLU A 267 11.25 -17.82 -5.19
C GLU A 267 11.57 -19.28 -5.56
N THR A 268 10.68 -19.93 -6.31
CA THR A 268 10.84 -21.33 -6.72
C THR A 268 10.74 -21.47 -8.23
N LEU A 269 11.71 -22.15 -8.84
CA LEU A 269 11.64 -22.61 -10.22
C LEU A 269 11.39 -24.12 -10.24
N LEU A 270 10.38 -24.55 -10.97
CA LEU A 270 10.09 -25.95 -11.28
C LEU A 270 10.34 -26.18 -12.77
N VAL A 271 11.11 -27.20 -13.12
CA VAL A 271 11.42 -27.52 -14.53
C VAL A 271 11.04 -28.95 -14.82
N HIS A 272 10.27 -29.17 -15.89
CA HIS A 272 9.88 -30.50 -16.29
C HIS A 272 11.12 -31.34 -16.67
N LYS A 273 11.20 -32.57 -16.14
CA LYS A 273 12.38 -33.45 -16.26
C LYS A 273 12.90 -33.62 -17.69
N LYS A 274 12.00 -33.69 -18.69
CA LYS A 274 12.37 -33.92 -20.11
C LYS A 274 13.17 -32.77 -20.75
N ILE A 275 13.07 -31.56 -20.21
CA ILE A 275 13.77 -30.37 -20.74
C ILE A 275 14.85 -29.86 -19.78
N ALA A 276 15.02 -30.53 -18.63
CA ALA A 276 15.92 -30.10 -17.57
C ALA A 276 17.37 -29.99 -18.07
N ASP A 277 17.85 -30.99 -18.82
CA ASP A 277 19.21 -31.00 -19.37
C ASP A 277 19.44 -29.88 -20.42
N SER A 278 18.41 -29.51 -21.19
CA SER A 278 18.48 -28.43 -22.18
C SER A 278 18.31 -27.02 -21.58
N PHE A 279 17.65 -26.89 -20.43
CA PHE A 279 17.25 -25.59 -19.87
C PHE A 279 18.11 -25.15 -18.68
N LEU A 280 18.31 -26.06 -17.70
CA LEU A 280 18.92 -25.71 -16.41
C LEU A 280 20.37 -25.22 -16.51
N PRO A 281 21.26 -25.79 -17.35
CA PRO A 281 22.65 -25.34 -17.41
C PRO A 281 22.79 -23.85 -17.77
N SER A 282 22.07 -23.40 -18.81
CA SER A 282 22.08 -21.99 -19.22
C SER A 282 21.43 -21.10 -18.17
N PHE A 283 20.29 -21.52 -17.61
CA PHE A 283 19.56 -20.71 -16.65
C PHE A 283 20.30 -20.52 -15.33
N ILE A 284 20.93 -21.59 -14.81
CA ILE A 284 21.77 -21.55 -13.61
C ILE A 284 22.95 -20.60 -13.82
N LYS A 285 23.58 -20.62 -15.00
CA LYS A 285 24.65 -19.69 -15.34
C LYS A 285 24.18 -18.24 -15.25
N SER A 286 23.06 -17.89 -15.87
CA SER A 286 22.51 -16.53 -15.81
C SER A 286 22.10 -16.08 -14.40
N LEU A 287 21.62 -17.00 -13.56
CA LEU A 287 21.36 -16.69 -12.15
C LEU A 287 22.64 -16.40 -11.37
N LYS A 288 23.70 -17.20 -11.58
CA LYS A 288 25.02 -16.98 -10.96
C LYS A 288 25.62 -15.64 -11.40
N GLU A 289 25.52 -15.27 -12.67
CA GLU A 289 25.97 -13.95 -13.18
C GLU A 289 25.23 -12.76 -12.54
N LYS A 290 24.05 -13.00 -11.97
CA LYS A 290 23.26 -12.01 -11.22
C LYS A 290 23.43 -12.14 -9.70
N ASN A 291 24.40 -12.92 -9.23
CA ASN A 291 24.68 -13.20 -7.82
C ASN A 291 23.48 -13.80 -7.07
N VAL A 292 22.63 -14.57 -7.76
CA VAL A 292 21.51 -15.26 -7.12
C VAL A 292 22.00 -16.55 -6.47
N ILE A 293 21.70 -16.73 -5.19
CA ILE A 293 21.94 -17.97 -4.46
C ILE A 293 20.90 -19.01 -4.91
N ILE A 294 21.36 -20.19 -5.31
CA ILE A 294 20.51 -21.25 -5.85
C ILE A 294 20.50 -22.41 -4.86
N HIS A 295 19.31 -22.78 -4.39
CA HIS A 295 19.07 -24.01 -3.64
C HIS A 295 18.36 -25.01 -4.56
N GLY A 296 18.98 -26.15 -4.84
CA GLY A 296 18.47 -27.16 -5.75
C GLY A 296 18.18 -28.48 -5.05
N SER A 297 17.22 -29.25 -5.57
CA SER A 297 17.03 -30.65 -5.17
C SER A 297 18.22 -31.51 -5.63
N LYS A 298 18.27 -32.78 -5.20
CA LYS A 298 19.33 -33.73 -5.58
C LYS A 298 19.49 -33.83 -7.10
N GLU A 299 18.38 -33.80 -7.83
CA GLU A 299 18.33 -33.88 -9.29
C GLU A 299 18.86 -32.61 -9.97
N VAL A 300 18.86 -31.47 -9.28
CA VAL A 300 19.35 -30.19 -9.80
C VAL A 300 20.86 -30.04 -9.56
N LEU A 301 21.40 -30.64 -8.51
CA LEU A 301 22.82 -30.55 -8.15
C LEU A 301 23.75 -30.97 -9.29
N LYS A 302 23.35 -31.91 -10.16
CA LYS A 302 24.15 -32.32 -11.33
C LYS A 302 24.39 -31.20 -12.36
N TYR A 303 23.56 -30.16 -12.38
CA TYR A 303 23.71 -29.00 -13.28
C TYR A 303 24.45 -27.84 -12.62
N GLY A 304 24.52 -27.82 -11.30
CA GLY A 304 25.37 -26.92 -10.53
C GLY A 304 26.74 -27.53 -10.39
N ASN A 305 27.60 -27.40 -11.41
CA ASN A 305 29.03 -27.67 -11.22
C ASN A 305 29.52 -26.94 -9.94
N LYS A 306 30.35 -27.65 -9.17
CA LYS A 306 31.18 -27.20 -8.02
C LYS A 306 31.24 -25.68 -7.84
#